data_AF-A0A535N1E1-F1
#
_entry.id   AF-A0A535N1E1-F1
#
_cell.length_a   1.000
_cell.length_b   1.000
_cell.length_c   1.000
_cell.angle_alpha   90.00
_cell.angle_beta   90.00
_cell.angle_gamma   90.00
#
_symmetry.space_group_name_H-M   'P 1'
#
loop_
_entity.id
_entity.type
_entity.pdbx_description
1 polymer ?
#
loop_
_entity_poly.entity_id
_entity_poly.type
_entity_poly.pdbx_seq_one_letter_code
_entity_poly.pdbx_strand_id
1 'polypeptide(L)'
;MATTPAVGSGPVEFMDETTGQQLSIPLSDLAFDPNGNLIPSGWPLYQKYKTTVDNLLKYLKTTGALYPAPSPPPAPAMVIEAKQKGSSGNNIQIKFSKVGTTDPNDNTKFDAEVTDSETYSGLTKDTIEGVLGTPAAPGIVPGLVLVTAGTALARPANKSYSMLTGTAPFKLKILQADNTTQAFELQARDPNNAEAKYTTVTVSGVSATDATDPHFNLAVNWQKAATGIHAADLQTQFGFEITVSPPPGVAAPGLPANGVVTLRGGAEVAAATTAKAVVSGSA
;
A
#
# COMPACT_ATOMS: atom_id res chain seq x y z
N MET A 1 -19.49 7.25 -24.30
CA MET A 1 -18.47 7.88 -23.43
C MET A 1 -18.63 9.38 -23.51
N ALA A 2 -18.47 10.09 -22.39
CA ALA A 2 -18.58 11.55 -22.34
C ALA A 2 -17.37 12.23 -23.01
N THR A 3 -17.57 13.43 -23.57
CA THR A 3 -16.49 14.27 -24.10
C THR A 3 -15.71 14.93 -22.95
N THR A 4 -14.40 15.11 -23.11
CA THR A 4 -13.54 15.78 -22.12
C THR A 4 -13.39 17.26 -22.47
N PRO A 5 -13.57 18.22 -21.54
CA PRO A 5 -13.36 19.64 -21.85
C PRO A 5 -11.96 19.94 -22.39
N ALA A 6 -11.85 20.90 -23.31
CA ALA A 6 -10.56 21.40 -23.78
C ALA A 6 -10.00 22.47 -22.82
N VAL A 7 -8.69 22.44 -22.57
CA VAL A 7 -7.96 23.42 -21.76
C VAL A 7 -6.90 24.10 -22.63
N GLY A 8 -6.72 25.40 -22.43
CA GLY A 8 -5.77 26.24 -23.14
C GLY A 8 -5.65 27.64 -22.53
N SER A 9 -4.85 28.50 -23.15
CA SER A 9 -4.56 29.85 -22.63
C SER A 9 -5.65 30.90 -22.90
N GLY A 10 -6.72 30.54 -23.63
CA GLY A 10 -7.82 31.45 -23.96
C GLY A 10 -8.67 30.94 -25.12
N PRO A 11 -9.69 31.70 -25.56
CA PRO A 11 -10.48 31.39 -26.75
C PRO A 11 -9.62 31.17 -27.99
N VAL A 12 -10.13 30.40 -28.95
CA VAL A 12 -9.47 30.20 -30.24
C VAL A 12 -9.92 31.29 -31.20
N GLU A 13 -8.99 32.13 -31.64
CA GLU A 13 -9.27 33.24 -32.52
C GLU A 13 -8.74 33.01 -33.94
N PHE A 14 -9.50 33.43 -34.94
CA PHE A 14 -9.07 33.42 -36.33
C PHE A 14 -9.78 34.53 -37.13
N MET A 15 -9.19 34.90 -38.27
CA MET A 15 -9.76 35.89 -39.19
C MET A 15 -10.51 35.17 -40.31
N ASP A 16 -11.73 35.61 -40.60
CA ASP A 16 -12.42 35.25 -41.85
C ASP A 16 -11.75 35.98 -43.02
N GLU A 17 -11.02 35.26 -43.86
CA GLU A 17 -10.26 35.83 -44.99
C GLU A 17 -11.14 36.51 -46.05
N THR A 18 -12.45 36.18 -46.11
CA THR A 18 -13.35 36.77 -47.09
C THR A 18 -13.95 38.09 -46.58
N THR A 19 -14.27 38.16 -45.29
CA THR A 19 -14.97 39.32 -44.70
C THR A 19 -14.05 40.23 -43.88
N GLY A 20 -12.85 39.77 -43.52
CA GLY A 20 -11.96 40.45 -42.59
C GLY A 20 -12.48 40.48 -41.15
N GLN A 21 -13.48 39.66 -40.82
CA GLN A 21 -14.05 39.59 -39.48
C GLN A 21 -13.20 38.68 -38.59
N GLN A 22 -12.80 39.19 -37.42
CA GLN A 22 -12.21 38.35 -36.37
C GLN A 22 -13.32 37.54 -35.69
N LEU A 23 -13.12 36.23 -35.61
CA LEU A 23 -14.01 35.27 -34.98
C LEU A 23 -13.30 34.62 -33.79
N SER A 24 -14.07 34.28 -32.76
CA SER A 24 -13.58 33.66 -31.54
C SER A 24 -14.44 32.45 -31.19
N ILE A 25 -13.79 31.34 -30.85
CA ILE A 25 -14.42 30.12 -30.36
C ILE A 25 -14.12 30.02 -28.87
N PRO A 26 -15.13 30.14 -27.98
CA PRO A 26 -14.97 29.92 -26.56
C PRO A 26 -14.44 28.51 -26.27
N LEU A 27 -13.54 28.36 -25.29
CA LEU A 27 -13.07 27.02 -24.89
C LEU A 27 -14.20 26.13 -24.37
N SER A 28 -15.27 26.71 -23.81
CA SER A 28 -16.47 25.98 -23.39
C SER A 28 -17.17 25.25 -24.54
N ASP A 29 -16.95 25.71 -25.78
CA ASP A 29 -17.57 25.15 -26.99
C ASP A 29 -16.64 24.14 -27.68
N LEU A 30 -15.52 23.79 -27.03
CA LEU A 30 -14.54 22.82 -27.51
C LEU A 30 -14.41 21.66 -26.53
N ALA A 31 -14.34 20.44 -27.05
CA ALA A 31 -14.13 19.25 -26.24
C ALA A 31 -13.32 18.20 -27.01
N PHE A 32 -12.70 17.27 -26.29
CA PHE A 32 -12.10 16.08 -26.85
C PHE A 32 -13.15 14.95 -26.89
N ASP A 33 -13.32 14.35 -28.06
CA ASP A 33 -14.14 13.15 -28.23
C ASP A 33 -13.47 11.93 -27.56
N PRO A 34 -14.16 10.79 -27.44
CA PRO A 34 -13.58 9.57 -26.84
C PRO A 34 -12.37 9.00 -27.59
N ASN A 35 -12.14 9.41 -28.84
CA ASN A 35 -10.96 9.05 -29.63
C ASN A 35 -9.82 10.06 -29.46
N GLY A 36 -9.99 11.05 -28.58
CA GLY A 36 -9.05 12.12 -28.32
C GLY A 36 -8.99 13.18 -29.41
N ASN A 37 -9.98 13.30 -30.30
CA ASN A 37 -10.06 14.38 -31.29
C ASN A 37 -10.69 15.63 -30.69
N LEU A 38 -10.07 16.78 -30.94
CA LEU A 38 -10.64 18.06 -30.57
C LEU A 38 -11.79 18.40 -31.51
N ILE A 39 -12.99 18.56 -30.96
CA ILE A 39 -14.24 18.82 -31.66
C ILE A 39 -14.91 20.09 -31.14
N PRO A 40 -15.62 20.84 -32.00
CA PRO A 40 -16.50 21.90 -31.55
C PRO A 40 -17.80 21.28 -31.03
N SER A 41 -18.00 21.33 -29.72
CA SER A 41 -19.13 20.72 -29.01
C SER A 41 -20.39 21.59 -29.01
N GLY A 42 -20.26 22.90 -29.24
CA GLY A 42 -21.39 23.83 -29.14
C GLY A 42 -21.31 25.12 -29.96
N TRP A 43 -20.26 25.33 -30.75
CA TRP A 43 -20.04 26.63 -31.42
C TRP A 43 -21.02 26.85 -32.59
N PRO A 44 -21.92 27.86 -32.55
CA PRO A 44 -23.03 27.99 -33.51
C PRO A 44 -22.59 28.22 -34.96
N LEU A 45 -21.40 28.78 -35.17
CA LEU A 45 -20.87 29.11 -36.49
C LEU A 45 -20.06 27.97 -37.13
N TYR A 46 -19.94 26.82 -36.46
CA TYR A 46 -19.08 25.73 -36.91
C TYR A 46 -19.38 25.27 -38.34
N GLN A 47 -20.65 25.06 -38.69
CA GLN A 47 -21.02 24.59 -40.02
C GLN A 47 -20.62 25.56 -41.13
N LYS A 48 -20.65 26.86 -40.86
CA LYS A 48 -20.24 27.91 -41.81
C LYS A 48 -18.72 27.91 -42.06
N TYR A 49 -17.92 27.60 -41.03
CA TYR A 49 -16.45 27.70 -41.06
C TYR A 49 -15.75 26.35 -40.94
N LYS A 50 -16.45 25.25 -41.22
CA LYS A 50 -16.05 23.88 -40.87
C LYS A 50 -14.61 23.54 -41.26
N THR A 51 -14.22 23.76 -42.52
CA THR A 51 -12.88 23.43 -43.01
C THR A 51 -11.78 24.19 -42.27
N THR A 52 -11.95 25.50 -42.08
CA THR A 52 -11.00 26.35 -41.37
C THR A 52 -10.87 25.94 -39.91
N VAL A 53 -12.01 25.72 -39.24
CA VAL A 53 -12.07 25.30 -37.84
C VAL A 53 -11.43 23.92 -37.65
N ASP A 54 -11.76 22.94 -38.49
CA ASP A 54 -11.19 21.59 -38.39
C ASP A 54 -9.66 21.61 -38.52
N ASN A 55 -9.13 22.38 -39.47
CA ASN A 55 -7.69 22.53 -39.66
C ASN A 55 -7.03 23.25 -38.46
N LEU A 56 -7.67 24.29 -37.94
CA LEU A 56 -7.18 25.05 -36.79
C LEU A 56 -7.18 24.20 -35.51
N LEU A 57 -8.28 23.50 -35.21
CA LEU A 57 -8.37 22.61 -34.04
C LEU A 57 -7.37 21.45 -34.15
N LYS A 58 -7.16 20.91 -35.35
CA LYS A 58 -6.11 19.92 -35.59
C LYS A 58 -4.73 20.49 -35.28
N TYR A 59 -4.41 21.69 -35.78
CA TYR A 59 -3.16 22.36 -35.51
C TYR A 59 -2.94 22.58 -34.00
N LEU A 60 -3.94 23.15 -33.30
CA LEU A 60 -3.86 23.44 -31.86
C LEU A 60 -3.73 22.20 -31.00
N LYS A 61 -4.38 21.09 -31.38
CA LYS A 61 -4.16 19.79 -30.76
C LYS A 61 -2.72 19.31 -31.01
N THR A 62 -2.23 19.36 -32.25
CA THR A 62 -0.89 18.84 -32.59
C THR A 62 0.24 19.64 -31.97
N THR A 63 0.07 20.94 -31.75
CA THR A 63 1.07 21.80 -31.11
C THR A 63 0.97 21.77 -29.58
N GLY A 64 -0.04 21.10 -29.02
CA GLY A 64 -0.30 21.07 -27.58
C GLY A 64 -0.83 22.38 -27.01
N ALA A 65 -1.22 23.34 -27.86
CA ALA A 65 -1.84 24.59 -27.44
C ALA A 65 -3.22 24.37 -26.80
N LEU A 66 -3.92 23.31 -27.24
CA LEU A 66 -5.11 22.80 -26.59
C LEU A 66 -4.92 21.32 -26.23
N TYR A 67 -5.26 20.97 -25.00
CA TYR A 67 -5.12 19.62 -24.46
C TYR A 67 -6.34 19.26 -23.62
N PRO A 68 -6.66 17.96 -23.46
CA PRO A 68 -7.79 17.55 -22.64
C PRO A 68 -7.57 17.97 -21.19
N ALA A 69 -8.64 18.40 -20.54
CA ALA A 69 -8.60 18.64 -19.09
C ALA A 69 -8.08 17.39 -18.37
N PRO A 70 -7.19 17.55 -17.37
CA PRO A 70 -6.74 16.41 -16.58
C PRO A 70 -7.96 15.74 -15.94
N SER A 71 -7.96 14.41 -15.93
CA SER A 71 -8.97 13.67 -15.18
C SER A 71 -8.88 14.06 -13.71
N PRO A 72 -10.01 14.26 -13.01
CA PRO A 72 -9.97 14.46 -11.57
C PRO A 72 -9.24 13.28 -10.90
N PRO A 73 -8.46 13.52 -9.84
CA PRO A 73 -7.79 12.44 -9.13
C PRO A 73 -8.85 11.44 -8.60
N PRO A 74 -8.54 10.13 -8.59
CA PRO A 74 -9.48 9.14 -8.07
C PRO A 74 -9.86 9.47 -6.62
N ALA A 75 -11.16 9.35 -6.30
CA ALA A 75 -11.64 9.52 -4.93
C ALA A 75 -10.97 8.48 -4.00
N PRO A 76 -10.73 8.81 -2.72
CA PRO A 76 -10.24 7.82 -1.76
C PRO A 76 -11.25 6.69 -1.58
N ALA A 77 -10.77 5.45 -1.58
CA ALA A 77 -11.57 4.26 -1.33
C ALA A 77 -11.65 3.93 0.15
N MET A 78 -10.54 4.02 0.87
CA MET A 78 -10.45 3.61 2.28
C MET A 78 -9.23 4.21 2.97
N VAL A 79 -9.29 4.18 4.29
CA VAL A 79 -8.18 4.50 5.17
C VAL A 79 -7.71 3.21 5.85
N ILE A 80 -6.43 2.90 5.71
CA ILE A 80 -5.80 1.74 6.35
C ILE A 80 -4.78 2.25 7.36
N GLU A 81 -4.85 1.73 8.58
CA GLU A 81 -3.94 2.04 9.67
C GLU A 81 -3.32 0.75 10.22
N ALA A 82 -2.09 0.83 10.72
CA ALA A 82 -1.49 -0.29 11.44
C ALA A 82 -2.31 -0.55 12.71
N LYS A 83 -2.54 -1.81 13.05
CA LYS A 83 -3.27 -2.13 14.28
C LYS A 83 -2.47 -1.73 15.52
N GLN A 84 -1.16 -1.91 15.45
CA GLN A 84 -0.25 -1.52 16.51
C GLN A 84 0.29 -0.12 16.29
N LYS A 85 0.42 0.62 17.38
CA LYS A 85 1.11 1.90 17.40
C LYS A 85 2.61 1.66 17.41
N GLY A 86 3.36 2.60 16.85
CA GLY A 86 4.80 2.53 16.81
C GLY A 86 5.35 2.51 15.39
N SER A 87 6.68 2.47 15.34
CA SER A 87 7.47 2.52 14.11
C SER A 87 7.39 1.24 13.29
N SER A 88 7.09 0.09 13.90
CA SER A 88 6.92 -1.20 13.23
C SER A 88 5.81 -1.18 12.18
N GLY A 89 4.73 -0.42 12.41
CA GLY A 89 3.66 -0.26 11.43
C GLY A 89 4.11 0.32 10.09
N ASN A 90 5.27 0.99 10.01
CA ASN A 90 5.80 1.51 8.75
C ASN A 90 6.36 0.39 7.83
N ASN A 91 6.55 -0.81 8.36
CA ASN A 91 7.01 -1.97 7.60
C ASN A 91 5.87 -2.70 6.89
N ILE A 92 4.61 -2.31 7.17
CA ILE A 92 3.42 -2.92 6.59
C ILE A 92 3.23 -2.42 5.15
N GLN A 93 3.09 -3.36 4.22
CA GLN A 93 2.70 -3.13 2.83
C GLN A 93 1.43 -3.92 2.50
N ILE A 94 0.54 -3.30 1.73
CA ILE A 94 -0.69 -3.90 1.25
C ILE A 94 -0.67 -3.84 -0.27
N LYS A 95 -0.75 -5.00 -0.92
CA LYS A 95 -0.82 -5.14 -2.36
C LYS A 95 -2.22 -5.50 -2.79
N PHE A 96 -2.83 -4.66 -3.62
CA PHE A 96 -4.11 -4.92 -4.29
C PHE A 96 -3.87 -5.33 -5.75
N SER A 97 -4.54 -6.39 -6.18
CA SER A 97 -4.43 -6.90 -7.54
C SER A 97 -5.74 -7.46 -8.06
N LYS A 98 -5.86 -7.60 -9.39
CA LYS A 98 -7.04 -8.10 -10.10
C LYS A 98 -8.34 -7.36 -9.77
N VAL A 99 -8.25 -6.11 -9.32
CA VAL A 99 -9.42 -5.30 -8.97
C VAL A 99 -10.42 -5.27 -10.13
N GLY A 100 -11.65 -5.69 -9.87
CA GLY A 100 -12.76 -5.71 -10.82
C GLY A 100 -12.63 -6.72 -11.95
N THR A 101 -11.67 -7.64 -11.86
CA THR A 101 -11.41 -8.66 -12.89
C THR A 101 -11.40 -10.08 -12.34
N THR A 102 -11.46 -10.25 -11.01
CA THR A 102 -11.42 -11.58 -10.37
C THR A 102 -12.66 -12.43 -10.71
N ASP A 103 -13.80 -11.80 -11.00
CA ASP A 103 -15.05 -12.47 -11.36
C ASP A 103 -15.77 -11.67 -12.47
N PRO A 104 -16.01 -12.23 -13.66
CA PRO A 104 -16.73 -11.55 -14.74
C PRO A 104 -18.17 -11.13 -14.36
N ASN A 105 -18.75 -11.78 -13.34
CA ASN A 105 -20.10 -11.48 -12.85
C ASN A 105 -20.10 -10.56 -11.62
N ASP A 106 -18.93 -10.26 -11.06
CA ASP A 106 -18.77 -9.42 -9.87
C ASP A 106 -17.47 -8.62 -9.93
N ASN A 107 -17.58 -7.41 -10.46
CA ASN A 107 -16.47 -6.47 -10.59
C ASN A 107 -16.14 -5.72 -9.28
N THR A 108 -16.70 -6.14 -8.14
CA THR A 108 -16.40 -5.55 -6.83
C THR A 108 -15.35 -6.33 -6.04
N LYS A 109 -14.88 -7.46 -6.61
CA LYS A 109 -13.86 -8.31 -6.01
C LYS A 109 -12.44 -7.91 -6.40
N PHE A 110 -11.50 -8.25 -5.53
CA PHE A 110 -10.07 -8.10 -5.76
C PHE A 110 -9.28 -9.13 -4.94
N ASP A 111 -7.99 -9.26 -5.26
CA ASP A 111 -7.03 -10.01 -4.46
C ASP A 111 -6.20 -9.02 -3.62
N ALA A 112 -5.92 -9.38 -2.37
CA ALA A 112 -5.12 -8.59 -1.46
C ALA A 112 -4.04 -9.43 -0.78
N GLU A 113 -2.86 -8.85 -0.60
CA GLU A 113 -1.77 -9.41 0.19
C GLU A 113 -1.27 -8.35 1.16
N VAL A 114 -1.12 -8.71 2.43
CA VAL A 114 -0.55 -7.85 3.46
C VAL A 114 0.74 -8.50 3.96
N THR A 115 1.82 -7.72 3.97
CA THR A 115 3.15 -8.11 4.46
C THR A 115 3.60 -7.15 5.54
N ASP A 116 4.12 -7.66 6.64
CA ASP A 116 4.88 -6.91 7.64
C ASP A 116 6.27 -7.54 7.78
N SER A 117 7.33 -6.76 7.55
CA SER A 117 8.71 -7.26 7.49
C SER A 117 9.63 -6.46 8.41
N GLU A 118 10.18 -7.12 9.41
CA GLU A 118 11.07 -6.53 10.40
C GLU A 118 12.46 -7.15 10.32
N THR A 119 13.49 -6.35 10.57
CA THR A 119 14.87 -6.83 10.63
C THR A 119 15.60 -6.19 11.81
N TYR A 120 16.21 -7.04 12.62
CA TYR A 120 17.02 -6.69 13.76
C TYR A 120 18.44 -7.18 13.51
N SER A 121 19.41 -6.27 13.53
CA SER A 121 20.81 -6.60 13.22
C SER A 121 21.68 -6.47 14.47
N GLY A 122 22.72 -7.32 14.56
CA GLY A 122 23.71 -7.25 15.63
C GLY A 122 23.16 -7.56 17.03
N LEU A 123 22.13 -8.40 17.12
CA LEU A 123 21.59 -8.88 18.38
C LEU A 123 22.57 -9.83 19.07
N THR A 124 22.51 -9.88 20.40
CA THR A 124 23.22 -10.87 21.22
C THR A 124 22.24 -11.48 22.22
N LYS A 125 22.65 -12.55 22.92
CA LYS A 125 21.85 -13.14 24.00
C LYS A 125 21.47 -12.14 25.10
N ASP A 126 22.33 -11.13 25.33
CA ASP A 126 22.15 -10.14 26.39
C ASP A 126 21.32 -8.93 25.95
N THR A 127 21.26 -8.65 24.64
CA THR A 127 20.53 -7.47 24.11
C THR A 127 19.15 -7.81 23.57
N ILE A 128 18.89 -9.04 23.14
CA ILE A 128 17.66 -9.40 22.42
C ILE A 128 16.39 -9.11 23.23
N GLU A 129 16.38 -9.39 24.54
CA GLU A 129 15.22 -9.10 25.40
C GLU A 129 14.95 -7.60 25.52
N GLY A 130 16.00 -6.77 25.56
CA GLY A 130 15.85 -5.31 25.60
C GLY A 130 15.40 -4.72 24.26
N VAL A 131 15.80 -5.32 23.13
CA VAL A 131 15.43 -4.82 21.81
C VAL A 131 13.99 -5.21 21.45
N LEU A 132 13.67 -6.50 21.49
CA LEU A 132 12.34 -7.01 21.10
C LEU A 132 11.31 -6.83 22.22
N GLY A 133 11.75 -6.86 23.48
CA GLY A 133 10.86 -6.92 24.63
C GLY A 133 10.49 -8.34 25.02
N THR A 134 9.72 -8.42 26.10
CA THR A 134 9.14 -9.63 26.66
C THR A 134 7.64 -9.43 26.88
N PRO A 135 6.86 -10.49 27.15
CA PRO A 135 5.44 -10.33 27.48
C PRO A 135 5.15 -9.42 28.68
N ALA A 136 6.14 -9.24 29.57
CA ALA A 136 6.00 -8.43 30.79
C ALA A 136 6.57 -7.01 30.65
N ALA A 137 7.46 -6.77 29.68
CA ALA A 137 8.16 -5.49 29.53
C ALA A 137 8.38 -5.16 28.04
N PRO A 138 7.99 -3.97 27.57
CA PRO A 138 8.19 -3.58 26.18
C PRO A 138 9.69 -3.45 25.85
N GLY A 139 10.04 -3.79 24.60
CA GLY A 139 11.36 -3.56 24.06
C GLY A 139 11.54 -2.12 23.58
N ILE A 140 12.76 -1.79 23.14
CA ILE A 140 13.07 -0.51 22.49
C ILE A 140 12.44 -0.44 21.10
N VAL A 141 12.38 -1.57 20.39
CA VAL A 141 11.78 -1.69 19.05
C VAL A 141 10.86 -2.92 19.03
N PRO A 142 9.70 -2.86 19.73
CA PRO A 142 8.77 -3.97 19.76
C PRO A 142 8.21 -4.23 18.36
N GLY A 143 8.02 -5.51 18.03
CA GLY A 143 7.61 -5.93 16.69
C GLY A 143 6.66 -7.11 16.69
N LEU A 144 6.70 -7.91 15.63
CA LEU A 144 5.85 -9.08 15.40
C LEU A 144 6.06 -10.19 16.45
N VAL A 145 7.23 -10.22 17.09
CA VAL A 145 7.61 -11.21 18.09
C VAL A 145 8.24 -10.58 19.33
N LEU A 146 8.08 -11.27 20.45
CA LEU A 146 8.67 -10.97 21.75
C LEU A 146 9.55 -12.15 22.17
N VAL A 147 10.54 -11.90 23.04
CA VAL A 147 11.33 -12.98 23.65
C VAL A 147 10.63 -13.47 24.92
N THR A 148 10.52 -14.79 25.11
CA THR A 148 10.11 -15.32 26.42
C THR A 148 11.21 -15.01 27.43
N ALA A 149 10.88 -14.25 28.48
CA ALA A 149 11.84 -13.74 29.46
C ALA A 149 12.72 -14.84 30.08
N GLY A 150 14.02 -14.58 30.18
CA GLY A 150 15.02 -15.47 30.77
C GLY A 150 15.37 -16.69 29.90
N THR A 151 14.88 -16.75 28.66
CA THR A 151 15.19 -17.88 27.77
C THR A 151 16.42 -17.65 26.89
N ALA A 152 16.89 -16.40 26.76
CA ALA A 152 18.08 -16.04 25.98
C ALA A 152 19.39 -16.45 26.68
N LEU A 153 19.70 -17.75 26.58
CA LEU A 153 20.81 -18.35 27.32
C LEU A 153 22.03 -18.65 26.44
N ALA A 154 21.84 -18.74 25.12
CA ALA A 154 22.89 -19.15 24.21
C ALA A 154 22.76 -18.54 22.81
N ARG A 155 23.81 -18.72 22.01
CA ARG A 155 23.88 -18.26 20.62
C ARG A 155 23.03 -19.16 19.70
N PRO A 156 22.17 -18.59 18.83
CA PRO A 156 21.32 -19.38 17.97
C PRO A 156 22.07 -19.97 16.75
N ALA A 157 21.45 -20.92 16.05
CA ALA A 157 21.89 -21.38 14.73
C ALA A 157 21.34 -20.48 13.60
N ASN A 158 22.13 -20.31 12.54
CA ASN A 158 21.64 -19.76 11.27
C ASN A 158 20.58 -20.70 10.67
N LYS A 159 19.31 -20.28 10.71
CA LYS A 159 18.18 -21.11 10.31
C LYS A 159 16.93 -20.28 10.08
N SER A 160 16.11 -20.71 9.14
CA SER A 160 14.75 -20.21 8.96
C SER A 160 13.76 -21.12 9.67
N TYR A 161 12.81 -20.49 10.32
CA TYR A 161 11.73 -21.08 11.09
C TYR A 161 10.42 -20.51 10.58
N SER A 162 9.41 -21.36 10.45
CA SER A 162 8.03 -20.88 10.36
C SER A 162 7.45 -20.88 11.76
N MET A 163 6.66 -19.87 12.10
CA MET A 163 5.87 -19.91 13.32
C MET A 163 4.88 -21.06 13.17
N LEU A 164 5.16 -22.17 13.84
CA LEU A 164 4.47 -23.43 13.59
C LEU A 164 2.99 -23.33 13.97
N THR A 165 2.17 -23.99 13.16
CA THR A 165 0.78 -24.36 13.42
C THR A 165 0.68 -25.09 14.77
N GLY A 166 0.16 -24.40 15.79
CA GLY A 166 -0.06 -24.95 17.12
C GLY A 166 -1.29 -24.33 17.77
N THR A 167 -1.61 -24.78 18.98
CA THR A 167 -2.59 -24.11 19.84
C THR A 167 -1.93 -22.97 20.58
N ALA A 168 -2.65 -21.87 20.79
CA ALA A 168 -2.20 -20.76 21.60
C ALA A 168 -1.62 -21.22 22.97
N PRO A 169 -0.56 -20.59 23.49
CA PRO A 169 0.13 -19.43 22.93
C PRO A 169 1.08 -19.79 21.76
N PHE A 170 1.04 -19.01 20.68
CA PHE A 170 1.94 -19.18 19.53
C PHE A 170 3.39 -18.83 19.92
N LYS A 171 4.21 -19.87 20.04
CA LYS A 171 5.61 -19.82 20.46
C LYS A 171 6.51 -20.56 19.48
N LEU A 172 7.76 -20.14 19.40
CA LEU A 172 8.76 -20.70 18.52
C LEU A 172 10.09 -20.88 19.27
N LYS A 173 10.55 -22.12 19.36
CA LYS A 173 11.86 -22.44 19.90
C LYS A 173 12.94 -22.18 18.86
N ILE A 174 13.87 -21.30 19.19
CA ILE A 174 15.07 -21.06 18.40
C ILE A 174 16.18 -21.94 18.95
N LEU A 175 16.80 -22.72 18.07
CA LEU A 175 17.83 -23.68 18.44
C LEU A 175 19.21 -23.01 18.50
N GLN A 176 20.08 -23.55 19.35
CA GLN A 176 21.49 -23.19 19.42
C GLN A 176 22.22 -23.59 18.15
N ALA A 177 23.45 -23.09 17.99
CA ALA A 177 24.34 -23.42 16.88
C ALA A 177 24.50 -24.94 16.64
N ASP A 178 24.33 -25.77 17.66
CA ASP A 178 24.36 -27.23 17.59
C ASP A 178 23.09 -27.87 16.98
N ASN A 179 22.03 -27.11 16.74
CA ASN A 179 20.71 -27.56 16.29
C ASN A 179 20.00 -28.59 17.18
N THR A 180 20.41 -28.75 18.44
CA THR A 180 19.82 -29.73 19.36
C THR A 180 19.22 -29.09 20.60
N THR A 181 19.83 -28.04 21.12
CA THR A 181 19.39 -27.37 22.35
C THR A 181 18.71 -26.05 22.04
N GLN A 182 17.89 -25.54 22.97
CA GLN A 182 17.22 -24.24 22.80
C GLN A 182 18.19 -23.10 23.11
N ALA A 183 18.27 -22.11 22.22
CA ALA A 183 18.99 -20.85 22.43
C ALA A 183 18.11 -19.84 23.16
N PHE A 184 16.88 -19.68 22.68
CA PHE A 184 15.81 -18.86 23.25
C PHE A 184 14.45 -19.27 22.67
N GLU A 185 13.37 -18.73 23.25
CA GLU A 185 12.02 -18.88 22.73
C GLU A 185 11.46 -17.52 22.34
N LEU A 186 10.88 -17.46 21.15
CA LEU A 186 10.08 -16.34 20.69
C LEU A 186 8.60 -16.63 20.91
N GLN A 187 7.84 -15.58 21.18
CA GLN A 187 6.39 -15.61 21.27
C GLN A 187 5.82 -14.57 20.30
N ALA A 188 4.68 -14.86 19.68
CA ALA A 188 4.00 -13.86 18.86
C ALA A 188 3.56 -12.66 19.72
N ARG A 189 3.55 -11.47 19.10
CA ARG A 189 3.03 -10.25 19.72
C ARG A 189 1.60 -10.42 20.26
N ASP A 190 0.74 -11.08 19.50
CA ASP A 190 -0.59 -11.50 19.94
C ASP A 190 -0.64 -13.05 19.98
N PRO A 191 -0.20 -13.65 21.11
CA PRO A 191 0.05 -15.09 21.20
C PRO A 191 -1.20 -15.95 21.14
N ASN A 192 -2.40 -15.35 21.26
CA ASN A 192 -3.65 -16.10 21.23
C ASN A 192 -4.36 -16.00 19.86
N ASN A 193 -3.82 -15.22 18.94
CA ASN A 193 -4.41 -15.01 17.64
C ASN A 193 -3.87 -16.01 16.61
N ALA A 194 -4.77 -16.79 16.01
CA ALA A 194 -4.44 -17.83 15.04
C ALA A 194 -3.71 -17.30 13.80
N GLU A 195 -3.79 -16.01 13.52
CA GLU A 195 -3.10 -15.33 12.42
C GLU A 195 -1.58 -15.23 12.65
N ALA A 196 -1.09 -15.41 13.88
CA ALA A 196 0.34 -15.45 14.17
C ALA A 196 1.09 -16.58 13.44
N LYS A 197 0.39 -17.64 13.00
CA LYS A 197 0.96 -18.73 12.21
C LYS A 197 1.55 -18.28 10.85
N TYR A 198 1.17 -17.10 10.36
CA TYR A 198 1.70 -16.54 9.12
C TYR A 198 3.05 -15.82 9.31
N THR A 199 3.56 -15.76 10.55
CA THR A 199 4.89 -15.23 10.84
C THR A 199 5.97 -16.26 10.51
N THR A 200 7.04 -15.78 9.91
CA THR A 200 8.27 -16.52 9.65
C THR A 200 9.43 -15.79 10.31
N VAL A 201 10.40 -16.54 10.82
CA VAL A 201 11.56 -16.01 11.55
C VAL A 201 12.82 -16.60 10.95
N THR A 202 13.76 -15.77 10.54
CA THR A 202 15.06 -16.19 10.04
C THR A 202 16.16 -15.63 10.94
N VAL A 203 16.95 -16.54 11.50
CA VAL A 203 18.21 -16.20 12.17
C VAL A 203 19.34 -16.30 11.16
N SER A 204 20.15 -15.26 11.07
CA SER A 204 21.30 -15.19 10.17
C SER A 204 22.48 -14.46 10.82
N GLY A 205 23.62 -14.38 10.13
CA GLY A 205 24.78 -13.60 10.60
C GLY A 205 25.53 -14.23 11.77
N VAL A 206 25.18 -15.44 12.21
CA VAL A 206 25.96 -16.17 13.21
C VAL A 206 27.27 -16.64 12.57
N SER A 207 28.41 -16.26 13.14
CA SER A 207 29.72 -16.68 12.63
C SER A 207 29.89 -18.21 12.72
N ALA A 208 30.20 -18.83 11.58
CA ALA A 208 30.48 -20.25 11.48
C ALA A 208 31.93 -20.60 11.92
N THR A 209 32.84 -19.62 11.87
CA THR A 209 34.28 -19.83 12.11
C THR A 209 34.74 -19.25 13.44
N ASP A 210 34.00 -18.32 14.02
CA ASP A 210 34.27 -17.74 15.33
C ASP A 210 33.13 -18.11 16.29
N ALA A 211 33.39 -19.08 17.18
CA ALA A 211 32.43 -19.51 18.19
C ALA A 211 32.23 -18.46 19.30
N THR A 212 33.11 -17.45 19.39
CA THR A 212 33.07 -16.41 20.41
C THR A 212 32.31 -15.16 19.96
N ASP A 213 32.07 -15.01 18.66
CA ASP A 213 31.23 -13.94 18.13
C ASP A 213 29.79 -14.11 18.67
N PRO A 214 29.29 -13.16 19.49
CA PRO A 214 27.99 -13.26 20.11
C PRO A 214 26.85 -12.79 19.20
N HIS A 215 27.16 -12.23 18.03
CA HIS A 215 26.19 -11.53 17.22
C HIS A 215 25.37 -12.45 16.31
N PHE A 216 24.13 -12.04 16.08
CA PHE A 216 23.25 -12.60 15.07
C PHE A 216 22.24 -11.54 14.61
N ASN A 217 21.59 -11.83 13.48
CA ASN A 217 20.50 -11.02 12.94
C ASN A 217 19.21 -11.83 12.99
N LEU A 218 18.09 -11.14 13.19
CA LEU A 218 16.76 -11.70 13.18
C LEU A 218 15.93 -10.97 12.11
N ALA A 219 15.43 -11.71 11.12
CA ALA A 219 14.43 -11.22 10.19
C ALA A 219 13.08 -11.88 10.51
N VAL A 220 12.03 -11.08 10.66
CA VAL A 220 10.69 -11.55 11.01
C VAL A 220 9.73 -11.06 9.94
N ASN A 221 8.95 -11.95 9.34
CA ASN A 221 8.03 -11.60 8.27
C ASN A 221 6.66 -12.25 8.49
N TRP A 222 5.63 -11.44 8.62
CA TRP A 222 4.24 -11.87 8.58
C TRP A 222 3.67 -11.61 7.20
N GLN A 223 3.04 -12.62 6.57
CA GLN A 223 2.44 -12.45 5.25
C GLN A 223 1.16 -13.27 5.12
N LYS A 224 0.10 -12.61 4.69
CA LYS A 224 -1.17 -13.26 4.35
C LYS A 224 -1.71 -12.73 3.04
N ALA A 225 -2.31 -13.62 2.25
CA ALA A 225 -3.04 -13.28 1.04
C ALA A 225 -4.50 -13.75 1.14
N ALA A 226 -5.39 -13.01 0.51
CA ALA A 226 -6.79 -13.36 0.32
C ALA A 226 -7.19 -13.03 -1.12
N THR A 227 -7.96 -13.92 -1.76
CA THR A 227 -8.32 -13.80 -3.17
C THR A 227 -9.83 -13.65 -3.34
N GLY A 228 -10.26 -12.80 -4.28
CA GLY A 228 -11.67 -12.60 -4.61
C GLY A 228 -12.51 -12.05 -3.46
N ILE A 229 -11.93 -11.16 -2.65
CA ILE A 229 -12.58 -10.55 -1.48
C ILE A 229 -13.23 -9.20 -1.84
N HIS A 230 -14.19 -8.77 -1.03
CA HIS A 230 -14.79 -7.43 -1.10
C HIS A 230 -14.05 -6.47 -0.17
N ALA A 231 -14.25 -5.16 -0.36
CA ALA A 231 -13.63 -4.13 0.48
C ALA A 231 -13.99 -4.26 1.97
N ALA A 232 -15.21 -4.71 2.28
CA ALA A 232 -15.67 -4.95 3.64
C ALA A 232 -14.95 -6.13 4.33
N ASP A 233 -14.43 -7.08 3.56
CA ASP A 233 -13.74 -8.26 4.08
C ASP A 233 -12.31 -7.96 4.53
N LEU A 234 -11.72 -6.83 4.12
CA LEU A 234 -10.32 -6.51 4.44
C LEU A 234 -10.06 -6.50 5.94
N GLN A 235 -10.98 -5.92 6.72
CA GLN A 235 -10.83 -5.85 8.18
C GLN A 235 -10.86 -7.24 8.83
N THR A 236 -11.72 -8.13 8.36
CA THR A 236 -11.86 -9.49 8.93
C THR A 236 -10.73 -10.40 8.46
N GLN A 237 -10.22 -10.21 7.24
CA GLN A 237 -9.10 -10.97 6.69
C GLN A 237 -7.76 -10.57 7.27
N PHE A 238 -7.51 -9.28 7.49
CA PHE A 238 -6.18 -8.76 7.85
C PHE A 238 -6.14 -8.02 9.19
N GLY A 239 -7.17 -8.18 10.01
CA GLY A 239 -7.31 -7.55 11.33
C GLY A 239 -6.27 -7.96 12.39
N PHE A 240 -5.29 -8.79 12.02
CA PHE A 240 -4.08 -9.02 12.81
C PHE A 240 -3.09 -7.86 12.69
N GLU A 241 -2.89 -7.32 11.48
CA GLU A 241 -1.93 -6.25 11.21
C GLU A 241 -2.56 -4.88 10.99
N ILE A 242 -3.78 -4.82 10.44
CA ILE A 242 -4.36 -3.54 10.01
C ILE A 242 -5.77 -3.29 10.55
N THR A 243 -6.12 -2.02 10.65
CA THR A 243 -7.49 -1.54 10.77
C THR A 243 -7.89 -0.82 9.48
N VAL A 244 -9.14 -0.99 9.08
CA VAL A 244 -9.69 -0.46 7.83
C VAL A 244 -10.95 0.34 8.15
N SER A 245 -11.01 1.57 7.65
CA SER A 245 -12.14 2.47 7.84
C SER A 245 -12.53 3.16 6.52
N PRO A 246 -13.80 3.55 6.36
CA PRO A 246 -14.20 4.35 5.22
C PRO A 246 -13.54 5.75 5.26
N PRO A 247 -13.36 6.41 4.09
CA PRO A 247 -12.97 7.81 4.05
C PRO A 247 -14.00 8.68 4.79
N PRO A 248 -13.59 9.85 5.33
CA PRO A 248 -14.51 10.77 5.99
C PRO A 248 -15.71 11.13 5.10
N GLY A 249 -16.92 11.02 5.66
CA GLY A 249 -18.17 11.31 4.93
C GLY A 249 -18.72 10.15 4.10
N VAL A 250 -18.07 8.97 4.11
CA VAL A 250 -18.54 7.76 3.43
C VAL A 250 -18.87 6.68 4.47
N ALA A 251 -19.94 5.90 4.23
CA ALA A 251 -20.41 4.90 5.19
C ALA A 251 -19.62 3.58 5.16
N ALA A 252 -18.97 3.24 4.04
CA ALA A 252 -18.27 1.98 3.85
C ALA A 252 -17.00 2.15 2.99
N PRO A 253 -15.96 1.29 3.18
CA PRO A 253 -14.80 1.24 2.30
C PRO A 253 -15.21 0.94 0.84
N GLY A 254 -14.64 1.71 -0.09
CA GLY A 254 -14.80 1.52 -1.54
C GLY A 254 -13.79 0.54 -2.14
N LEU A 255 -13.93 0.29 -3.44
CA LEU A 255 -13.03 -0.59 -4.19
C LEU A 255 -11.65 0.06 -4.36
N PRO A 256 -10.54 -0.57 -3.93
CA PRO A 256 -9.20 0.02 -4.04
C PRO A 256 -8.69 -0.03 -5.48
N ALA A 257 -7.78 0.87 -5.84
CA ALA A 257 -7.02 0.74 -7.08
C ALA A 257 -5.97 -0.40 -6.98
N ASN A 258 -5.62 -1.00 -8.12
CA ASN A 258 -4.49 -1.93 -8.20
C ASN A 258 -3.19 -1.21 -7.81
N GLY A 259 -2.32 -1.87 -7.05
CA GLY A 259 -1.03 -1.32 -6.67
C GLY A 259 -0.56 -1.77 -5.29
N VAL A 260 0.52 -1.14 -4.83
CA VAL A 260 1.08 -1.37 -3.49
C VAL A 260 0.93 -0.10 -2.67
N VAL A 261 0.44 -0.26 -1.45
CA VAL A 261 0.27 0.80 -0.45
C VAL A 261 1.20 0.48 0.72
N THR A 262 2.07 1.41 1.08
CA THR A 262 2.92 1.31 2.27
C THR A 262 2.40 2.23 3.36
N LEU A 263 2.24 1.73 4.58
CA LEU A 263 1.83 2.56 5.71
C LEU A 263 3.01 3.44 6.15
N ARG A 264 2.74 4.68 6.55
CA ARG A 264 3.78 5.62 7.02
C ARG A 264 3.31 6.45 8.20
N GLY A 265 4.27 7.03 8.94
CA GLY A 265 4.01 7.98 10.03
C GLY A 265 3.87 7.35 11.43
N GLY A 266 4.11 6.03 11.56
CA GLY A 266 4.23 5.39 12.87
C GLY A 266 5.54 5.79 13.56
N ALA A 267 5.48 6.09 14.85
CA ALA A 267 6.65 6.53 15.62
C ALA A 267 6.60 6.09 17.08
N GLU A 268 7.77 5.75 17.63
CA GLU A 268 7.99 5.52 19.05
C GLU A 268 8.25 6.88 19.74
N VAL A 269 7.20 7.58 20.15
CA VAL A 269 7.29 8.79 20.98
C VAL A 269 6.47 8.58 22.26
N ALA A 270 6.61 9.45 23.26
CA ALA A 270 5.87 9.37 24.54
C ALA A 270 4.34 9.19 24.37
N ALA A 271 3.79 9.58 23.22
CA ALA A 271 2.49 9.13 22.73
C ALA A 271 2.62 8.47 21.34
N ALA A 272 2.85 7.16 21.29
CA ALA A 272 3.05 6.43 20.04
C ALA A 272 1.94 6.70 19.01
N THR A 273 2.34 6.95 17.76
CA THR A 273 1.42 7.16 16.63
C THR A 273 1.32 5.93 15.75
N THR A 274 0.21 5.81 15.03
CA THR A 274 -0.07 4.69 14.13
C THR A 274 0.34 5.04 12.70
N ALA A 275 0.98 4.10 12.00
CA ALA A 275 1.25 4.25 10.57
C ALA A 275 -0.05 4.16 9.75
N LYS A 276 -0.22 5.02 8.75
CA LYS A 276 -1.48 5.19 8.01
C LYS A 276 -1.24 5.38 6.52
N ALA A 277 -2.22 4.96 5.72
CA ALA A 277 -2.32 5.32 4.31
C ALA A 277 -3.78 5.58 3.90
N VAL A 278 -3.95 6.45 2.90
CA VAL A 278 -5.22 6.64 2.19
C VAL A 278 -5.09 5.93 0.85
N VAL A 279 -5.99 4.98 0.59
CA VAL A 279 -6.00 4.20 -0.64
C VAL A 279 -6.90 4.87 -1.65
N SER A 280 -6.41 5.12 -2.85
CA SER A 280 -7.22 5.64 -3.97
C SER A 280 -8.17 4.57 -4.50
N GLY A 281 -9.35 4.98 -4.94
CA GLY A 281 -10.32 4.10 -5.59
C GLY A 281 -9.95 3.75 -7.03
N SER A 282 -10.48 2.63 -7.50
CA SER A 282 -10.45 2.30 -8.93
C SER A 282 -11.27 3.32 -9.72
N ALA A 283 -10.70 3.81 -10.84
CA ALA A 283 -11.41 4.65 -11.80
C ALA A 283 -12.42 3.85 -12.63
#